data_AF-A0A482XY14-F1
#
_entry.id   AF-A0A482XY14-F1
#
_cell.length_a   1.000
_cell.length_b   1.000
_cell.length_c   1.000
_cell.angle_alpha   90.00
_cell.angle_beta   90.00
_cell.angle_gamma   90.00
#
_symmetry.space_group_name_H-M   'P 1'
#
loop_
_entity.id
_entity.type
_entity.pdbx_description
1 polymer ?
#
loop_
_entity_poly.entity_id
_entity_poly.type
_entity_poly.pdbx_seq_one_letter_code
_entity_poly.pdbx_strand_id
1 'polypeptide(L)' 'MSEFTEHHQKGVEAFTKSLEHKRQTCHDCGFEDTVLDSEWQTHVETEPRSGHICYRLTCPDCNGTETIEIDI' A
#
# COMPACT_ATOMS: atom_id res chain seq x y z
N MET A 1 10.54 3.60 -27.64
CA MET A 1 9.61 3.48 -26.51
C MET A 1 9.86 2.10 -25.92
N SER A 2 10.61 2.06 -24.82
CA SER A 2 11.29 0.84 -24.36
C SER A 2 10.29 -0.12 -23.68
N GLU A 3 10.35 -1.41 -24.03
CA GLU A 3 9.56 -2.50 -23.41
C GLU A 3 9.60 -2.51 -21.86
N PHE A 4 10.64 -1.90 -21.28
CA PHE A 4 10.78 -1.66 -19.84
C PHE A 4 9.60 -0.92 -19.20
N THR A 5 8.97 0.04 -19.90
CA THR A 5 7.83 0.78 -19.34
C THR A 5 6.53 -0.03 -19.33
N GLU A 6 6.33 -0.96 -20.26
CA GLU A 6 5.09 -1.76 -20.31
C GLU A 6 5.05 -2.87 -19.24
N HIS A 7 6.18 -3.56 -19.04
CA HIS A 7 6.29 -4.55 -17.97
C HIS A 7 6.19 -3.91 -16.58
N HIS A 8 6.76 -2.72 -16.41
CA HIS A 8 6.63 -1.94 -15.19
C HIS A 8 5.17 -1.50 -14.95
N GLN A 9 4.49 -0.97 -15.98
CA GLN A 9 3.08 -0.56 -15.89
C GLN A 9 2.16 -1.75 -15.51
N LYS A 10 2.34 -2.91 -16.15
CA LYS A 10 1.58 -4.12 -15.83
C LYS A 10 1.86 -4.65 -14.42
N GLY A 11 3.12 -4.56 -13.97
CA GLY A 11 3.50 -4.87 -12.60
C GLY A 11 2.77 -3.98 -11.60
N VAL A 12 2.78 -2.66 -11.83
CA VAL A 12 2.09 -1.67 -11.01
C VAL A 12 0.56 -1.89 -11.03
N GLU A 13 -0.07 -2.21 -12.16
CA GLU A 13 -1.50 -2.48 -12.20
C GLU A 13 -1.90 -3.77 -11.48
N ALA A 14 -1.17 -4.86 -11.69
CA ALA A 14 -1.41 -6.11 -10.97
C ALA A 14 -1.20 -5.93 -9.46
N PHE A 15 -0.22 -5.10 -9.11
CA PHE A 15 0.11 -4.73 -7.75
C PHE A 15 -0.99 -3.89 -7.08
N THR A 16 -1.45 -2.82 -7.71
CA THR A 16 -2.57 -2.00 -7.25
C THR A 16 -3.82 -2.87 -7.07
N LYS A 17 -4.12 -3.76 -8.04
CA LYS A 17 -5.23 -4.72 -7.90
C LYS A 17 -5.07 -5.68 -6.72
N SER A 18 -3.85 -6.08 -6.39
CA SER A 18 -3.62 -6.94 -5.21
C SER A 18 -3.87 -6.20 -3.90
N LEU A 19 -3.56 -4.90 -3.86
CA LEU A 19 -3.78 -4.04 -2.70
C LEU A 19 -5.24 -3.59 -2.55
N GLU A 20 -5.98 -3.42 -3.64
CA GLU A 20 -7.43 -3.12 -3.63
C GLU A 20 -8.23 -4.16 -2.84
N HIS A 21 -7.79 -5.41 -2.85
CA HIS A 21 -8.45 -6.50 -2.13
C HIS A 21 -7.82 -6.79 -0.77
N LYS A 22 -6.72 -6.14 -0.42
CA LYS A 22 -6.02 -6.36 0.84
C LYS A 22 -6.75 -5.59 1.93
N ARG A 23 -7.37 -6.31 2.87
CA ARG A 23 -7.94 -5.72 4.08
C ARG A 23 -6.85 -5.58 5.14
N GLN A 24 -6.84 -4.45 5.83
CA GLN A 24 -5.98 -4.19 6.97
C GLN A 24 -6.84 -3.85 8.18
N THR A 25 -6.55 -4.54 9.27
CA THR A 25 -7.11 -4.25 10.59
C THR A 25 -6.09 -3.41 11.37
N CYS A 26 -6.54 -2.32 11.98
CA CYS A 26 -5.77 -1.53 12.92
C CYS A 26 -5.58 -2.34 14.20
N HIS A 27 -4.34 -2.51 14.63
CA HIS A 27 -4.04 -3.23 15.87
C HIS A 27 -4.51 -2.47 17.12
N ASP A 28 -4.60 -1.15 17.06
CA ASP A 28 -4.90 -0.31 18.23
C ASP A 28 -6.40 -0.25 18.55
N CYS A 29 -7.26 -0.08 17.55
CA CYS A 29 -8.71 0.08 17.75
C CYS A 29 -9.58 -1.00 17.09
N GLY A 30 -9.00 -1.86 16.26
CA GLY A 30 -9.75 -2.90 15.54
C GLY A 30 -10.50 -2.40 14.31
N PHE A 31 -10.30 -1.15 13.87
CA PHE A 31 -10.83 -0.65 12.59
C PHE A 31 -10.33 -1.54 11.45
N GLU A 32 -11.23 -2.07 10.63
CA GLU A 32 -10.88 -2.94 9.51
C GLU A 32 -11.47 -2.41 8.22
N ASP A 33 -10.61 -2.15 7.24
CA ASP A 33 -11.02 -1.73 5.91
C ASP A 33 -9.98 -2.12 4.85
N THR A 34 -10.25 -1.89 3.57
CA THR A 34 -9.28 -2.14 2.49
C THR A 34 -8.08 -1.19 2.58
N VAL A 35 -6.91 -1.62 2.12
CA VAL A 35 -5.68 -0.80 2.13
C VAL A 35 -5.77 0.33 1.10
N LEU A 36 -6.41 0.07 -0.04
CA LEU A 36 -6.72 1.06 -1.07
C LEU A 36 -8.23 1.33 -1.09
N ASP A 37 -8.61 2.58 -1.40
CA ASP A 37 -9.99 3.05 -1.50
C ASP A 37 -10.82 3.04 -0.20
N SER A 38 -10.15 3.16 0.95
CA SER A 38 -10.78 3.23 2.28
C SER A 38 -10.54 4.56 2.99
N GLU A 39 -11.08 4.69 4.20
CA GLU A 39 -10.80 5.82 5.09
C GLU A 39 -9.38 5.80 5.69
N TRP A 40 -8.58 4.75 5.43
CA TRP A 40 -7.17 4.72 5.80
C TRP A 40 -6.43 5.86 5.11
N GLN A 41 -5.82 6.75 5.90
CA GLN A 41 -4.92 7.78 5.35
C GLN A 41 -3.61 7.10 4.93
N THR A 42 -3.50 6.86 3.63
CA THR A 42 -2.40 6.10 3.04
C THR A 42 -1.30 7.04 2.56
N HIS A 43 -0.07 6.82 3.03
CA HIS A 43 1.13 7.50 2.57
C HIS A 43 2.09 6.49 1.94
N VAL A 44 2.51 6.75 0.71
CA VAL A 44 3.43 5.87 -0.02
C VAL A 44 4.84 6.44 0.08
N GLU A 45 5.73 5.72 0.75
CA GLU A 45 7.15 6.00 0.81
C GLU A 45 7.88 4.97 -0.06
N THR A 46 8.62 5.44 -1.06
CA THR A 46 9.49 4.58 -1.87
C THR A 46 10.88 4.65 -1.28
N GLU A 47 11.42 3.51 -0.84
CA GLU A 47 12.74 3.48 -0.23
C GLU A 47 13.81 3.23 -1.32
N PRO A 48 14.60 4.26 -1.71
CA PRO A 48 15.37 4.20 -2.96
C PRO A 48 16.54 3.20 -2.94
N ARG A 49 16.91 2.69 -1.75
CA ARG A 49 18.08 1.83 -1.56
C ARG A 49 17.76 0.34 -1.55
N SER A 50 16.52 -0.04 -1.24
CA SER A 50 16.11 -1.42 -1.05
C SER A 50 15.20 -1.92 -2.17
N GLY A 51 14.57 -1.01 -2.93
CA GLY A 51 13.64 -1.38 -3.99
C GLY A 51 12.26 -1.80 -3.47
N HIS A 52 11.98 -1.60 -2.18
CA HIS A 52 10.67 -1.87 -1.58
C HIS A 52 9.80 -0.60 -1.63
N ILE A 53 8.48 -0.81 -1.73
CA ILE A 53 7.48 0.23 -1.51
C ILE A 53 6.91 0.05 -0.11
N CYS A 54 6.99 1.09 0.71
CA CYS A 54 6.43 1.12 2.04
C CYS A 54 5.12 1.92 2.01
N TYR A 55 4.02 1.28 2.37
CA TYR A 55 2.73 1.93 2.56
C TYR A 55 2.51 2.16 4.05
N ARG A 56 2.51 3.42 4.48
CA ARG A 56 2.13 3.79 5.84
C ARG A 56 0.64 4.13 5.85
N LEU A 57 -0.14 3.38 6.61
CA LEU A 57 -1.57 3.55 6.78
C LEU A 57 -1.83 4.18 8.15
N THR A 58 -2.54 5.29 8.19
CA THR A 58 -2.97 5.90 9.45
C THR A 58 -4.45 5.69 9.64
N CYS A 59 -4.82 5.08 10.77
CA CYS A 59 -6.18 4.76 11.12
C CYS A 59 -6.97 6.06 11.36
N PRO A 60 -8.15 6.23 10.75
CA PRO A 60 -8.97 7.43 10.95
C PRO A 60 -9.53 7.53 12.38
N ASP A 61 -9.76 6.40 13.05
CA ASP A 61 -10.44 6.36 14.34
C ASP A 61 -9.53 6.64 15.53
N CYS A 62 -8.28 6.14 15.49
CA CYS A 62 -7.35 6.21 16.61
C CYS A 62 -6.00 6.84 16.29
N ASN A 63 -5.79 7.24 15.02
CA ASN A 63 -4.50 7.72 14.51
C ASN A 63 -3.34 6.71 14.66
N GLY A 64 -3.65 5.43 14.94
CA GLY A 64 -2.68 4.34 14.92
C GLY A 64 -2.08 4.17 13.54
N THR A 65 -0.79 3.87 13.46
CA THR A 65 -0.08 3.73 12.19
C THR A 65 0.29 2.29 11.93
N GLU A 66 -0.16 1.75 10.81
CA GLU A 66 0.25 0.46 10.28
C GLU A 66 1.24 0.67 9.13
N THR A 67 2.25 -0.19 9.02
CA THR A 67 3.19 -0.14 7.90
C THR A 67 3.11 -1.46 7.14
N ILE A 68 2.86 -1.36 5.85
CA ILE A 68 2.86 -2.50 4.92
C ILE A 68 4.05 -2.32 3.99
N GLU A 69 5.04 -3.20 4.16
CA GLU A 69 6.16 -3.32 3.24
C GLU A 69 5.75 -4.23 2.09
N ILE A 70 6.11 -3.82 0.88
CA ILE A 70 5.85 -4.62 -0.30
C ILE A 70 7.10 -4.68 -1.17
N ASP A 71 7.53 -5.93 -1.37
CA ASP A 71 8.58 -6.31 -2.31
C ASP A 71 8.05 -6.21 -3.75
N ILE A 72 8.77 -5.47 -4.60
CA ILE A 72 8.52 -5.35 -6.05
C ILE A 72 9.49 -6.22 -6.83
#